data_AF-A0A1G4JMT6-F1
#
_entry.id   AF-A0A1G4JMT6-F1
#
_cell.length_a   1.000
_cell.length_b   1.000
_cell.length_c   1.000
_cell.angle_alpha   90.00
_cell.angle_beta   90.00
_cell.angle_gamma   90.00
#
_symmetry.space_group_name_H-M   'P 1'
#
loop_
_entity.id
_entity.type
_entity.pdbx_description
1 polymer ?
#
loop_
_entity_poly.entity_id
_entity_poly.type
_entity_poly.pdbx_seq_one_letter_code
_entity_poly.pdbx_strand_id
1 'polypeptide(L)'
;MTAIDRKLGDSGQELELKKEINNLLLELRSVSHLIPMYDLEKLRVKLDHLLQKASENTAPQPRKFKFKSKPLSDRSTPRHSPDSVSTTASATELPTSTGKTLVCDGKQTLYQGLRDTSLTYDIRNDLSGEMNGNSSSLHLRDLNKSVVNFKGLHFDHGSVYVENARDCVIAFQLQASSDVQIRLFKLYNCKVYITRLGSTVPQTIILEECRDCQFHTDMQTAAVAVQDFSSIGKLGEEYQKSYHFVPFETYSFDTQRLKGELRRS
;
A
#
# COMPACT_ATOMS: atom_id res chain seq x y z
N MET A 1 28.21 -5.63 -12.47
CA MET A 1 29.20 -4.52 -12.42
C MET A 1 29.49 -4.09 -13.84
N THR A 2 28.80 -3.06 -14.30
CA THR A 2 28.89 -2.55 -15.68
C THR A 2 30.11 -1.65 -15.84
N ALA A 3 30.56 -1.50 -17.09
CA ALA A 3 31.80 -0.84 -17.52
C ALA A 3 32.01 0.64 -17.10
N ILE A 4 31.08 1.21 -16.32
CA ILE A 4 31.10 2.61 -15.86
C ILE A 4 32.06 2.78 -14.67
N ASP A 5 32.26 1.74 -13.85
CA ASP A 5 33.12 1.81 -12.66
C ASP A 5 34.64 1.89 -12.99
N ARG A 6 35.03 1.75 -14.27
CA ARG A 6 36.44 1.65 -14.69
C ARG A 6 37.05 2.91 -15.30
N LYS A 7 36.32 4.03 -15.38
CA LYS A 7 36.70 5.22 -16.18
C LYS A 7 36.97 6.50 -15.38
N LEU A 8 37.14 6.44 -14.05
CA LEU A 8 37.48 7.61 -13.23
C LEU A 8 39.01 7.85 -13.17
N GLY A 9 39.59 8.34 -14.27
CA GLY A 9 41.02 8.70 -14.30
C GLY A 9 41.45 9.77 -15.29
N ASP A 10 40.55 10.33 -16.12
CA ASP A 10 40.95 11.21 -17.22
C ASP A 10 40.02 12.43 -17.33
N SER A 11 40.58 13.64 -17.23
CA SER A 11 39.85 14.92 -17.08
C SER A 11 38.96 15.28 -18.28
N GLY A 12 39.22 14.69 -19.46
CA GLY A 12 38.37 14.83 -20.63
C GLY A 12 37.02 14.10 -20.52
N GLN A 13 36.96 13.00 -19.77
CA GLN A 13 35.74 12.19 -19.62
C GLN A 13 34.74 12.81 -18.64
N GLU A 14 35.19 13.63 -17.69
CA GLU A 14 34.33 14.33 -16.74
C GLU A 14 33.43 15.38 -17.41
N LEU A 15 33.98 16.10 -18.39
CA LEU A 15 33.26 17.12 -19.13
C LEU A 15 32.18 16.50 -20.04
N GLU A 16 32.51 15.38 -20.70
CA GLU A 16 31.56 14.61 -21.50
C GLU A 16 30.43 14.02 -20.64
N LEU A 17 30.76 13.45 -19.47
CA LEU A 17 29.78 12.88 -18.55
C LEU A 17 28.80 13.95 -18.02
N LYS A 18 29.30 15.15 -17.67
CA LYS A 18 28.45 16.27 -17.27
C LYS A 18 27.53 16.74 -18.40
N LYS A 19 28.00 16.71 -19.64
CA LYS A 19 27.20 17.06 -20.82
C LYS A 19 26.08 16.03 -21.05
N GLU A 20 26.38 14.73 -20.93
CA GLU A 20 25.39 13.66 -21.03
C GLU A 20 24.31 13.74 -19.93
N ILE A 21 24.71 13.98 -18.68
CA ILE A 21 23.77 14.12 -17.56
C ILE A 21 22.84 15.33 -17.76
N ASN A 22 23.37 16.45 -18.27
CA ASN A 22 22.55 17.63 -18.59
C ASN A 22 21.59 17.38 -19.76
N ASN A 23 21.99 16.62 -20.77
CA ASN A 23 21.09 16.23 -21.87
C ASN A 23 19.94 15.34 -21.35
N LEU A 24 20.25 14.38 -20.48
CA LEU A 24 19.23 13.55 -19.83
C LEU A 24 18.24 14.37 -18.97
N LEU A 25 18.71 15.42 -18.30
CA LEU A 25 17.84 16.35 -17.57
C LEU A 25 16.91 17.13 -18.50
N LEU A 26 17.37 17.52 -19.69
CA LEU A 26 16.56 18.20 -20.69
C LEU A 26 15.51 17.25 -21.30
N GLU A 27 15.88 16.02 -21.60
CA GLU A 27 14.95 14.98 -22.07
C GLU A 27 13.91 14.64 -20.99
N LEU A 28 14.33 14.48 -19.73
CA LEU A 28 13.39 14.23 -18.62
C LEU A 28 12.36 15.36 -18.48
N ARG A 29 12.76 16.61 -18.71
CA ARG A 29 11.84 17.75 -18.72
C ARG A 29 10.86 17.69 -19.89
N SER A 30 11.30 17.26 -21.08
CA SER A 30 10.42 17.19 -22.26
C SER A 30 9.34 16.12 -22.12
N VAL A 31 9.62 15.00 -21.42
CA VAL A 31 8.65 13.92 -21.16
C VAL A 31 7.98 14.00 -19.78
N SER A 32 8.23 15.07 -19.01
CA SER A 32 7.76 15.21 -17.63
C SER A 32 6.24 15.05 -17.42
N HIS A 33 5.45 15.47 -18.41
CA HIS A 33 4.00 15.38 -18.41
C HIS A 33 3.44 13.96 -18.61
N LEU A 34 4.28 13.02 -19.04
CA LEU A 34 3.93 11.60 -19.27
C LEU A 34 4.36 10.68 -18.12
N ILE A 35 5.06 11.22 -17.13
CA ILE A 35 5.64 10.47 -16.02
C ILE A 35 4.91 10.86 -14.73
N PRO A 36 4.51 9.90 -13.88
CA PRO A 36 3.98 10.20 -12.55
C PRO A 36 4.95 11.09 -11.75
N MET A 37 4.43 12.09 -11.03
CA MET A 37 5.28 13.08 -10.33
C MET A 37 6.33 12.44 -9.41
N TYR A 38 6.00 11.33 -8.76
CA TYR A 38 6.93 10.59 -7.90
C TYR A 38 8.13 10.03 -8.69
N ASP A 39 7.88 9.42 -9.85
CA ASP A 39 8.93 8.86 -10.69
C ASP A 39 9.81 9.96 -11.29
N LEU A 40 9.21 11.10 -11.63
CA LEU A 40 9.93 12.29 -12.09
C LEU A 40 10.90 12.80 -11.02
N GLU A 41 10.43 12.93 -9.77
CA GLU A 41 11.25 13.39 -8.66
C GLU A 41 12.37 12.39 -8.34
N LYS A 42 12.08 11.09 -8.38
CA LYS A 42 13.06 10.01 -8.24
C LYS A 42 14.14 10.05 -9.32
N LEU A 43 13.76 10.24 -10.58
CA LEU A 43 14.71 10.35 -11.70
C LEU A 43 15.56 11.62 -11.59
N ARG A 44 14.97 12.73 -11.17
CA ARG A 44 15.67 13.99 -10.92
C ARG A 44 16.73 13.85 -9.83
N VAL A 45 16.36 13.28 -8.67
CA VAL A 45 17.30 13.02 -7.56
C VAL A 45 18.47 12.13 -8.01
N LYS A 46 18.22 11.14 -8.87
CA LYS A 46 19.28 10.30 -9.44
C LYS A 46 20.24 11.08 -10.33
N LEU A 47 19.72 11.92 -11.23
CA LEU A 47 20.54 12.75 -12.11
C LEU A 47 21.34 13.79 -11.33
N ASP A 48 20.74 14.42 -10.31
CA ASP A 48 21.43 15.37 -9.43
C ASP A 48 22.57 14.69 -8.65
N HIS A 49 22.35 13.47 -8.14
CA HIS A 49 23.39 12.69 -7.46
C HIS A 49 24.52 12.23 -8.40
N LEU A 50 24.20 11.90 -9.65
CA LEU A 50 25.22 11.61 -10.67
C LEU A 50 26.02 12.85 -11.04
N LEU A 51 25.37 14.01 -11.15
CA LEU A 51 26.03 15.29 -11.42
C LEU A 51 26.95 15.70 -10.27
N GLN A 52 26.51 15.46 -9.02
CA GLN A 52 27.30 15.68 -7.82
C GLN A 52 28.54 14.77 -7.80
N LYS A 53 28.38 13.47 -8.05
CA LYS A 53 29.51 12.52 -8.15
C LYS A 53 30.48 12.86 -9.28
N ALA A 54 29.97 13.33 -10.41
CA ALA A 54 30.78 13.80 -11.54
C ALA A 54 31.54 15.10 -11.23
N SER A 55 31.14 15.83 -10.19
CA SER A 55 31.76 17.10 -9.77
C SER A 55 32.68 16.93 -8.56
N GLU A 56 32.64 15.79 -7.87
CA GLU A 56 33.39 15.52 -6.64
C GLU A 56 34.70 14.76 -6.92
N ASN A 57 35.73 15.50 -7.35
CA ASN A 57 37.13 15.18 -7.06
C ASN A 57 37.62 15.87 -5.77
N THR A 58 36.69 16.25 -4.88
CA THR A 58 37.00 16.78 -3.56
C THR A 58 36.28 15.94 -2.53
N ALA A 59 37.05 15.22 -1.70
CA ALA A 59 36.55 14.24 -0.74
C ALA A 59 35.40 14.80 0.13
N PRO A 60 34.25 14.11 0.22
CA PRO A 60 33.18 14.53 1.10
C PRO A 60 33.54 14.21 2.56
N GLN A 61 33.79 15.25 3.35
CA GLN A 61 33.81 15.16 4.81
C GLN A 61 32.40 14.77 5.29
N PRO A 62 32.21 13.65 6.02
CA PRO A 62 30.91 13.26 6.53
C PRO A 62 30.47 14.24 7.62
N ARG A 63 29.54 15.15 7.31
CA ARG A 63 28.84 15.96 8.31
C ARG A 63 27.96 15.03 9.16
N LYS A 64 28.46 14.70 10.36
CA LYS A 64 27.67 13.99 11.38
C LYS A 64 26.50 14.86 11.80
N PHE A 65 25.30 14.44 11.42
CA PHE A 65 24.05 15.02 11.89
C PHE A 65 23.96 14.80 13.41
N LYS A 66 24.00 15.87 14.20
CA LYS A 66 23.77 15.81 15.64
C LYS A 66 22.34 16.27 15.91
N PHE A 67 21.48 15.34 16.35
CA PHE A 67 20.19 15.71 16.92
C PHE A 67 20.44 16.60 18.14
N LYS A 68 19.91 17.83 18.14
CA LYS A 68 19.85 18.65 19.35
C LYS A 68 18.81 18.04 20.27
N SER A 69 19.25 17.46 21.37
CA SER A 69 18.38 17.04 22.47
C SER A 69 17.62 18.25 23.01
N LYS A 70 16.30 18.12 23.20
CA LYS A 70 15.47 19.15 23.83
C LYS A 70 15.95 19.40 25.27
N PRO A 71 15.89 20.65 25.78
CA PRO A 71 16.20 20.93 27.17
C PRO A 71 15.21 20.21 28.09
N LEU A 72 15.74 19.53 29.11
CA LEU A 72 14.96 18.94 30.20
C LEU A 72 14.35 20.09 31.02
N SER A 73 13.05 20.28 30.84
CA SER A 73 12.23 21.11 31.73
C SER A 73 12.00 20.31 33.01
N ASP A 74 12.70 20.69 34.08
CA ASP A 74 12.40 20.27 35.43
C ASP A 74 10.98 20.73 35.81
N ARG A 75 10.03 19.79 35.79
CA ARG A 75 8.75 19.95 36.48
C ARG A 75 8.33 18.62 37.06
N SER A 76 8.69 18.45 38.32
CA SER A 76 8.20 17.45 39.24
C SER A 76 6.67 17.47 39.32
N THR A 77 6.04 16.39 38.85
CA THR A 77 4.69 15.97 39.24
C THR A 77 4.66 14.44 39.39
N PRO A 78 3.81 13.88 40.26
CA PRO A 78 4.02 12.55 40.82
C PRO A 78 3.66 11.43 39.83
N ARG A 79 4.43 10.35 39.97
CA ARG A 79 4.35 9.09 39.22
C ARG A 79 2.95 8.46 39.26
N HIS A 80 2.35 8.30 38.08
CA HIS A 80 1.58 7.10 37.76
C HIS A 80 2.32 6.37 36.64
N SER A 81 2.86 5.21 36.96
CA SER A 81 3.56 4.31 36.05
C SER A 81 2.57 3.80 34.99
N PRO A 82 2.82 3.95 33.68
CA PRO A 82 2.36 2.96 32.73
C PRO A 82 3.39 1.84 32.73
N ASP A 83 2.93 0.64 33.08
CA ASP A 83 3.71 -0.59 32.98
C ASP A 83 4.37 -0.68 31.60
N SER A 84 5.68 -0.88 31.67
CA SER A 84 6.49 -1.30 30.55
C SER A 84 6.10 -2.75 30.24
N VAL A 85 5.16 -2.94 29.32
CA VAL A 85 4.92 -4.26 28.75
C VAL A 85 6.07 -4.58 27.80
N SER A 86 7.08 -5.19 28.40
CA SER A 86 8.08 -6.01 27.76
C SER A 86 7.41 -6.94 26.75
N THR A 87 7.59 -6.69 25.45
CA THR A 87 7.14 -7.60 24.39
C THR A 87 8.16 -8.73 24.28
N THR A 88 8.13 -9.62 25.27
CA THR A 88 8.73 -10.96 25.17
C THR A 88 7.59 -11.97 25.15
N ALA A 89 7.52 -12.67 24.02
CA ALA A 89 6.78 -13.90 23.75
C ALA A 89 5.64 -14.29 24.72
N SER A 90 4.42 -14.12 24.24
CA SER A 90 3.43 -15.19 24.27
C SER A 90 2.57 -14.99 23.04
N ALA A 91 2.78 -15.84 22.03
CA ALA A 91 1.79 -16.05 20.97
C ALA A 91 0.58 -16.71 21.64
N THR A 92 -0.23 -15.90 22.32
CA THR A 92 -1.60 -16.28 22.63
C THR A 92 -2.28 -16.34 21.28
N GLU A 93 -2.37 -17.54 20.70
CA GLU A 93 -3.10 -17.79 19.46
C GLU A 93 -4.52 -17.23 19.66
N LEU A 94 -4.77 -16.06 19.07
CA LEU A 94 -6.11 -15.51 19.04
C LEU A 94 -6.99 -16.52 18.30
N PRO A 95 -8.23 -16.74 18.78
CA PRO A 95 -9.09 -17.80 18.27
C PRO A 95 -9.27 -17.63 16.77
N THR A 96 -8.69 -18.55 16.01
CA THR A 96 -8.84 -18.61 14.56
C THR A 96 -10.30 -18.92 14.25
N SER A 97 -10.97 -18.05 13.52
CA SER A 97 -12.32 -18.36 13.03
C SER A 97 -12.18 -19.22 11.78
N THR A 98 -12.75 -20.42 11.80
CA THR A 98 -12.66 -21.38 10.69
C THR A 98 -14.02 -21.82 10.19
N GLY A 99 -14.24 -21.76 8.87
CA GLY A 99 -15.44 -22.30 8.22
C GLY A 99 -16.74 -21.51 8.43
N LYS A 100 -16.68 -20.33 9.07
CA LYS A 100 -17.86 -19.56 9.45
C LYS A 100 -18.15 -18.42 8.47
N THR A 101 -19.37 -17.90 8.53
CA THR A 101 -19.70 -16.59 7.96
C THR A 101 -19.84 -15.61 9.12
N LEU A 102 -18.96 -14.62 9.16
CA LEU A 102 -18.97 -13.52 10.11
C LEU A 102 -19.63 -12.30 9.47
N VAL A 103 -20.49 -11.62 10.23
CA VAL A 103 -21.07 -10.35 9.83
C VAL A 103 -20.37 -9.27 10.64
N CYS A 104 -19.77 -8.30 9.96
CA CYS A 104 -19.20 -7.11 10.59
C CYS A 104 -20.35 -6.26 11.14
N ASP A 105 -20.23 -5.82 12.39
CA ASP A 105 -21.25 -5.03 13.08
C ASP A 105 -20.86 -3.55 13.24
N GLY A 106 -19.76 -3.13 12.60
CA GLY A 106 -19.21 -1.77 12.68
C GLY A 106 -18.58 -1.39 14.02
N LYS A 107 -18.64 -2.26 15.05
CA LYS A 107 -18.06 -1.99 16.37
C LYS A 107 -16.61 -2.45 16.48
N GLN A 108 -16.26 -3.48 15.71
CA GLN A 108 -14.91 -4.01 15.66
C GLN A 108 -14.15 -3.41 14.48
N THR A 109 -12.97 -2.87 14.78
CA THR A 109 -12.05 -2.30 13.79
C THR A 109 -10.98 -3.30 13.34
N LEU A 110 -10.78 -4.42 14.06
CA LEU A 110 -9.78 -5.44 13.74
C LEU A 110 -10.42 -6.82 13.62
N TYR A 111 -10.18 -7.48 12.49
CA TYR A 111 -10.49 -8.89 12.27
C TYR A 111 -9.21 -9.62 11.91
N GLN A 112 -8.91 -10.70 12.63
CA GLN A 112 -7.66 -11.44 12.43
C GLN A 112 -7.83 -12.94 12.53
N GLY A 113 -6.94 -13.68 11.85
CA GLY A 113 -6.90 -15.15 11.91
C GLY A 113 -8.14 -15.78 11.27
N LEU A 114 -8.57 -15.27 10.11
CA LEU A 114 -9.71 -15.83 9.37
C LEU A 114 -9.23 -16.90 8.41
N ARG A 115 -9.70 -18.14 8.59
CA ARG A 115 -9.38 -19.28 7.71
C ARG A 115 -10.64 -19.89 7.14
N ASP A 116 -10.71 -20.13 5.84
CA ASP A 116 -11.89 -20.74 5.19
C ASP A 116 -13.21 -20.04 5.57
N THR A 117 -13.14 -18.73 5.83
CA THR A 117 -14.22 -17.94 6.45
C THR A 117 -14.67 -16.86 5.49
N SER A 118 -15.91 -16.41 5.61
CA SER A 118 -16.32 -15.15 4.98
C SER A 118 -16.60 -14.08 6.00
N LEU A 119 -16.09 -12.87 5.78
CA LEU A 119 -16.44 -11.67 6.53
C LEU A 119 -17.28 -10.76 5.61
N THR A 120 -18.49 -10.43 6.05
CA THR A 120 -19.44 -9.65 5.25
C THR A 120 -19.92 -8.40 5.96
N TYR A 121 -20.14 -7.33 5.21
CA TYR A 121 -20.83 -6.12 5.68
C TYR A 121 -21.76 -5.61 4.58
N ASP A 122 -22.92 -5.09 4.94
CA ASP A 122 -23.83 -4.41 4.03
C ASP A 122 -24.43 -3.20 4.74
N ILE A 123 -24.05 -2.01 4.30
CA ILE A 123 -24.47 -0.74 4.90
C ILE A 123 -26.00 -0.56 4.88
N ARG A 124 -26.70 -1.23 3.95
CA ARG A 124 -28.17 -1.15 3.85
C ARG A 124 -28.87 -1.85 5.01
N ASN A 125 -28.18 -2.75 5.70
CA ASN A 125 -28.68 -3.43 6.89
C ASN A 125 -28.34 -2.65 8.17
N ASP A 126 -27.57 -1.57 8.07
CA ASP A 126 -27.23 -0.73 9.19
C ASP A 126 -28.38 0.24 9.47
N LEU A 127 -29.20 -0.09 10.47
CA LEU A 127 -30.35 0.72 10.88
C LEU A 127 -29.94 1.91 11.75
N SER A 128 -28.65 2.06 12.07
CA SER A 128 -28.14 3.22 12.81
C SER A 128 -28.00 4.41 11.85
N GLY A 129 -29.03 5.27 11.82
CA GLY A 129 -29.13 6.43 10.94
C GLY A 129 -28.09 7.55 11.15
N GLU A 130 -26.93 7.26 11.72
CA GLU A 130 -25.85 8.20 12.04
C GLU A 130 -24.52 7.83 11.36
N MET A 131 -24.53 7.73 10.02
CA MET A 131 -23.30 7.43 9.25
C MET A 131 -22.58 8.69 8.73
N ASN A 132 -23.20 9.86 8.79
CA ASN A 132 -22.67 11.06 8.15
C ASN A 132 -21.42 11.59 8.88
N GLY A 133 -20.25 11.43 8.25
CA GLY A 133 -19.02 12.11 8.63
C GLY A 133 -18.13 11.37 9.64
N ASN A 134 -18.39 10.11 9.94
CA ASN A 134 -17.56 9.35 10.86
C ASN A 134 -16.22 8.94 10.20
N SER A 135 -15.13 9.18 10.93
CA SER A 135 -13.78 8.71 10.57
C SER A 135 -13.46 7.44 11.35
N SER A 136 -13.04 6.38 10.66
CA SER A 136 -12.67 5.11 11.31
C SER A 136 -11.60 4.37 10.52
N SER A 137 -11.16 3.23 11.06
CA SER A 137 -10.28 2.30 10.36
C SER A 137 -10.77 0.87 10.48
N LEU A 138 -10.55 0.10 9.42
CA LEU A 138 -10.79 -1.34 9.37
C LEU A 138 -9.48 -2.04 9.06
N HIS A 139 -9.07 -2.97 9.92
CA HIS A 139 -7.86 -3.77 9.77
C HIS A 139 -8.24 -5.23 9.67
N LEU A 140 -7.87 -5.86 8.56
CA LEU A 140 -8.03 -7.27 8.30
C LEU A 140 -6.64 -7.91 8.24
N ARG A 141 -6.34 -8.85 9.12
CA ARG A 141 -4.99 -9.43 9.26
C ARG A 141 -5.03 -10.96 9.24
N ASP A 142 -4.00 -11.59 8.69
CA ASP A 142 -3.82 -13.05 8.71
C ASP A 142 -5.04 -13.80 8.13
N LEU A 143 -5.35 -13.50 6.87
CA LEU A 143 -6.46 -14.12 6.14
C LEU A 143 -5.94 -15.27 5.28
N ASN A 144 -6.62 -16.42 5.32
CA ASN A 144 -6.28 -17.57 4.47
C ASN A 144 -7.54 -18.19 3.88
N LYS A 145 -7.57 -18.40 2.57
CA LYS A 145 -8.70 -19.06 1.88
C LYS A 145 -10.06 -18.46 2.25
N SER A 146 -10.08 -17.15 2.44
CA SER A 146 -11.23 -16.43 3.00
C SER A 146 -11.83 -15.43 2.01
N VAL A 147 -13.10 -15.11 2.21
CA VAL A 147 -13.84 -14.13 1.41
C VAL A 147 -14.14 -12.91 2.26
N VAL A 148 -13.61 -11.75 1.87
CA VAL A 148 -13.99 -10.45 2.43
C VAL A 148 -14.96 -9.83 1.44
N ASN A 149 -16.19 -9.52 1.86
CA ASN A 149 -17.23 -8.98 0.98
C ASN A 149 -18.02 -7.85 1.65
N PHE A 150 -17.68 -6.62 1.30
CA PHE A 150 -18.23 -5.41 1.91
C PHE A 150 -19.01 -4.59 0.88
N LYS A 151 -20.30 -4.43 1.11
CA LYS A 151 -21.21 -3.53 0.40
C LYS A 151 -21.37 -2.24 1.21
N GLY A 152 -20.41 -1.34 1.06
CA GLY A 152 -20.23 -0.14 1.87
C GLY A 152 -19.28 -0.36 3.05
N LEU A 153 -19.06 0.70 3.82
CA LEU A 153 -18.32 0.72 5.09
C LEU A 153 -19.14 1.46 6.14
N HIS A 154 -18.91 1.18 7.42
CA HIS A 154 -19.55 1.87 8.55
C HIS A 154 -18.98 3.29 8.81
N PHE A 155 -18.20 3.81 7.87
CA PHE A 155 -17.55 5.10 7.92
C PHE A 155 -17.36 5.64 6.50
N ASP A 156 -17.33 6.97 6.38
CA ASP A 156 -17.11 7.65 5.10
C ASP A 156 -15.65 8.09 4.95
N HIS A 157 -14.95 8.33 6.06
CA HIS A 157 -13.56 8.79 6.06
C HIS A 157 -12.64 7.81 6.77
N GLY A 158 -11.43 7.64 6.26
CA GLY A 158 -10.37 6.93 6.95
C GLY A 158 -9.71 5.86 6.11
N SER A 159 -9.59 4.63 6.61
CA SER A 159 -8.71 3.65 5.98
C SER A 159 -9.10 2.19 6.17
N VAL A 160 -8.83 1.39 5.16
CA VAL A 160 -8.91 -0.07 5.20
C VAL A 160 -7.52 -0.64 4.97
N TYR A 161 -7.05 -1.44 5.92
CA TYR A 161 -5.78 -2.15 5.87
C TYR A 161 -6.03 -3.65 5.75
N VAL A 162 -5.52 -4.28 4.70
CA VAL A 162 -5.52 -5.74 4.57
C VAL A 162 -4.08 -6.23 4.59
N GLU A 163 -3.75 -7.07 5.56
CA GLU A 163 -2.40 -7.50 5.85
C GLU A 163 -2.29 -9.03 5.91
N ASN A 164 -1.24 -9.58 5.29
CA ASN A 164 -0.92 -11.00 5.32
C ASN A 164 -2.12 -11.87 4.90
N ALA A 165 -2.59 -11.68 3.68
CA ALA A 165 -3.73 -12.41 3.12
C ALA A 165 -3.29 -13.34 1.99
N ARG A 166 -3.71 -14.59 2.03
CA ARG A 166 -3.34 -15.63 1.05
C ARG A 166 -4.56 -16.37 0.52
N ASP A 167 -4.60 -16.56 -0.79
CA ASP A 167 -5.64 -17.32 -1.49
C ASP A 167 -7.04 -16.78 -1.19
N CYS A 168 -7.18 -15.45 -1.06
CA CYS A 168 -8.42 -14.80 -0.63
C CYS A 168 -9.14 -14.13 -1.79
N VAL A 169 -10.45 -13.94 -1.62
CA VAL A 169 -11.25 -13.02 -2.45
C VAL A 169 -11.58 -11.80 -1.60
N ILE A 170 -11.21 -10.62 -2.08
CA ILE A 170 -11.38 -9.34 -1.38
C ILE A 170 -12.25 -8.43 -2.25
N ALA A 171 -13.49 -8.21 -1.83
CA ALA A 171 -14.48 -7.42 -2.54
C ALA A 171 -14.99 -6.25 -1.68
N PHE A 172 -14.82 -5.03 -2.18
CA PHE A 172 -15.35 -3.80 -1.57
C PHE A 172 -16.13 -2.98 -2.60
N GLN A 173 -17.33 -2.58 -2.22
CA GLN A 173 -18.15 -1.62 -2.95
C GLN A 173 -18.35 -0.39 -2.07
N LEU A 174 -17.56 0.64 -2.29
CA LEU A 174 -17.51 1.85 -1.47
C LEU A 174 -18.63 2.85 -1.85
N GLN A 175 -19.04 3.67 -0.87
CA GLN A 175 -20.00 4.77 -1.09
C GLN A 175 -19.42 5.85 -2.03
N ALA A 176 -20.28 6.54 -2.78
CA ALA A 176 -19.87 7.59 -3.73
C ALA A 176 -19.05 8.71 -3.08
N SER A 177 -19.45 9.10 -1.88
CA SER A 177 -18.88 10.17 -1.06
C SER A 177 -17.72 9.73 -0.17
N SER A 178 -17.40 8.44 -0.11
CA SER A 178 -16.37 7.96 0.81
C SER A 178 -14.98 8.45 0.39
N ASP A 179 -14.21 8.95 1.36
CA ASP A 179 -12.79 9.24 1.24
C ASP A 179 -11.99 8.27 2.12
N VAL A 180 -11.82 7.06 1.58
CA VAL A 180 -11.17 5.95 2.27
C VAL A 180 -9.91 5.56 1.52
N GLN A 181 -8.80 5.48 2.24
CA GLN A 181 -7.56 4.91 1.72
C GLN A 181 -7.57 3.39 1.88
N ILE A 182 -7.30 2.66 0.80
CA ILE A 182 -7.15 1.20 0.87
C ILE A 182 -5.67 0.84 0.72
N ARG A 183 -5.14 0.12 1.70
CA ARG A 183 -3.75 -0.37 1.72
C ARG A 183 -3.73 -1.88 1.85
N LEU A 184 -3.06 -2.53 0.91
CA LEU A 184 -2.92 -3.98 0.83
C LEU A 184 -1.44 -4.34 1.02
N PHE A 185 -1.14 -5.11 2.08
CA PHE A 185 0.22 -5.46 2.46
C PHE A 185 0.39 -6.98 2.56
N LYS A 186 1.42 -7.52 1.90
CA LYS A 186 1.74 -8.97 1.89
C LYS A 186 0.56 -9.84 1.44
N LEU A 187 -0.09 -9.45 0.35
CA LEU A 187 -1.11 -10.30 -0.29
C LEU A 187 -0.43 -11.30 -1.22
N TYR A 188 -0.91 -12.55 -1.22
CA TYR A 188 -0.42 -13.61 -2.11
C TYR A 188 -1.59 -14.34 -2.78
N ASN A 189 -1.60 -14.36 -4.11
CA ASN A 189 -2.62 -15.08 -4.90
C ASN A 189 -4.06 -14.67 -4.52
N CYS A 190 -4.30 -13.38 -4.34
CA CYS A 190 -5.61 -12.85 -3.95
C CYS A 190 -6.35 -12.27 -5.16
N LYS A 191 -7.65 -12.54 -5.27
CA LYS A 191 -8.56 -11.85 -6.19
C LYS A 191 -9.12 -10.61 -5.52
N VAL A 192 -8.99 -9.45 -6.17
CA VAL A 192 -9.34 -8.15 -5.60
C VAL A 192 -10.33 -7.43 -6.51
N TYR A 193 -11.48 -7.04 -5.94
CA TYR A 193 -12.48 -6.23 -6.61
C TYR A 193 -12.91 -5.06 -5.72
N ILE A 194 -12.42 -3.87 -6.02
CA ILE A 194 -12.70 -2.66 -5.24
C ILE A 194 -13.30 -1.63 -6.20
N THR A 195 -14.51 -1.18 -5.89
CA THR A 195 -15.24 -0.20 -6.71
C THR A 195 -15.85 0.88 -5.84
N ARG A 196 -16.10 2.04 -6.42
CA ARG A 196 -16.84 3.13 -5.78
C ARG A 196 -18.10 3.41 -6.58
N LEU A 197 -19.26 3.34 -5.93
CA LEU A 197 -20.55 3.53 -6.60
C LEU A 197 -20.73 4.99 -7.03
N GLY A 198 -21.10 5.24 -8.28
CA GLY A 198 -21.54 6.56 -8.75
C GLY A 198 -20.50 7.68 -8.67
N SER A 199 -19.23 7.37 -8.45
CA SER A 199 -18.15 8.35 -8.36
C SER A 199 -17.30 8.32 -9.63
N THR A 200 -16.92 9.50 -10.11
CA THR A 200 -15.94 9.67 -11.19
C THR A 200 -14.52 9.88 -10.65
N VAL A 201 -14.38 10.09 -9.34
CA VAL A 201 -13.09 10.34 -8.70
C VAL A 201 -12.39 9.01 -8.47
N PRO A 202 -11.10 8.89 -8.86
CA PRO A 202 -10.42 7.64 -8.69
C PRO A 202 -10.26 7.19 -7.24
N GLN A 203 -10.47 5.89 -6.98
CA GLN A 203 -10.10 5.25 -5.73
C GLN A 203 -8.62 4.85 -5.78
N THR A 204 -7.81 5.38 -4.88
CA THR A 204 -6.41 4.97 -4.75
C THR A 204 -6.28 3.70 -3.93
N ILE A 205 -5.51 2.73 -4.41
CA ILE A 205 -5.17 1.48 -3.71
C ILE A 205 -3.65 1.38 -3.63
N ILE A 206 -3.11 1.25 -2.42
CA ILE A 206 -1.68 1.11 -2.18
C ILE A 206 -1.34 -0.36 -2.00
N LEU A 207 -0.33 -0.86 -2.72
CA LEU A 207 0.19 -2.22 -2.62
C LEU A 207 1.59 -2.23 -2.05
N GLU A 208 1.86 -3.12 -1.10
CA GLU A 208 3.19 -3.32 -0.52
C GLU A 208 3.48 -4.80 -0.30
N GLU A 209 4.60 -5.28 -0.84
CA GLU A 209 5.03 -6.68 -0.74
C GLU A 209 3.97 -7.69 -1.24
N CYS A 210 3.10 -7.27 -2.15
CA CYS A 210 2.09 -8.12 -2.77
C CYS A 210 2.72 -9.00 -3.87
N ARG A 211 2.11 -10.15 -4.15
CA ARG A 211 2.52 -11.06 -5.24
C ARG A 211 1.30 -11.79 -5.80
N ASP A 212 1.30 -11.97 -7.12
CA ASP A 212 0.27 -12.73 -7.85
C ASP A 212 -1.17 -12.22 -7.57
N CYS A 213 -1.33 -10.93 -7.26
CA CYS A 213 -2.65 -10.34 -7.04
C CYS A 213 -3.40 -10.17 -8.36
N GLN A 214 -4.66 -10.60 -8.38
CA GLN A 214 -5.55 -10.58 -9.53
C GLN A 214 -6.62 -9.50 -9.32
N PHE A 215 -6.45 -8.35 -9.96
CA PHE A 215 -7.44 -7.27 -9.94
C PHE A 215 -8.48 -7.49 -11.04
N HIS A 216 -9.75 -7.22 -10.76
CA HIS A 216 -10.77 -7.36 -11.79
C HIS A 216 -10.54 -6.37 -12.94
N THR A 217 -10.78 -6.78 -14.19
CA THR A 217 -10.60 -5.91 -15.38
C THR A 217 -11.41 -4.62 -15.32
N ASP A 218 -12.60 -4.64 -14.71
CA ASP A 218 -13.42 -3.42 -14.58
C ASP A 218 -12.70 -2.33 -13.79
N MET A 219 -11.83 -2.70 -12.84
CA MET A 219 -11.07 -1.73 -12.04
C MET A 219 -10.03 -0.98 -12.89
N GLN A 220 -9.60 -1.55 -14.01
CA GLN A 220 -8.70 -0.87 -14.94
C GLN A 220 -9.38 0.35 -15.59
N THR A 221 -10.68 0.24 -15.87
CA THR A 221 -11.49 1.29 -16.49
C THR A 221 -12.20 2.18 -15.48
N ALA A 222 -12.56 1.63 -14.32
CA ALA A 222 -13.40 2.27 -13.31
C ALA A 222 -12.54 3.07 -12.33
N ALA A 223 -11.85 4.11 -12.80
CA ALA A 223 -11.18 5.11 -11.96
C ALA A 223 -10.50 4.48 -10.70
N VAL A 224 -9.68 3.44 -10.86
CA VAL A 224 -8.87 2.93 -9.75
C VAL A 224 -7.41 3.25 -10.04
N ALA A 225 -6.76 3.93 -9.11
CA ALA A 225 -5.33 4.21 -9.18
C ALA A 225 -4.58 3.24 -8.25
N VAL A 226 -3.96 2.21 -8.81
CA VAL A 226 -3.12 1.28 -8.05
C VAL A 226 -1.71 1.84 -7.95
N GLN A 227 -1.23 2.06 -6.73
CA GLN A 227 0.13 2.52 -6.41
C GLN A 227 0.90 1.37 -5.76
N ASP A 228 1.92 0.84 -6.45
CA ASP A 228 2.73 -0.28 -5.95
C ASP A 228 4.03 0.23 -5.33
N PHE A 229 4.14 0.06 -4.02
CA PHE A 229 5.27 0.46 -3.18
C PHE A 229 6.21 -0.70 -2.85
N SER A 230 6.01 -1.89 -3.43
CA SER A 230 6.82 -3.10 -3.17
C SER A 230 8.29 -2.98 -3.58
N SER A 231 8.62 -2.00 -4.42
CA SER A 231 9.97 -1.73 -4.95
C SER A 231 10.60 -0.45 -4.39
N ILE A 232 9.96 0.22 -3.41
CA ILE A 232 10.56 1.39 -2.77
C ILE A 232 11.87 0.98 -2.08
N GLY A 233 12.96 1.68 -2.43
CA GLY A 233 14.29 1.43 -1.88
C GLY A 233 15.08 0.28 -2.52
N LYS A 234 14.47 -0.53 -3.40
CA LYS A 234 15.17 -1.63 -4.10
C LYS A 234 15.82 -1.10 -5.38
N LEU A 235 17.12 -0.91 -5.34
CA LEU A 235 17.94 -0.50 -6.49
C LEU A 235 18.41 -1.76 -7.24
N GLY A 236 17.96 -1.95 -8.49
CA GLY A 236 18.54 -2.92 -9.42
C GLY A 236 17.80 -4.25 -9.61
N GLU A 237 16.68 -4.47 -8.94
CA GLU A 237 15.78 -5.59 -9.27
C GLU A 237 14.90 -5.19 -10.47
N GLU A 238 14.79 -6.07 -11.47
CA GLU A 238 13.78 -5.91 -12.52
C GLU A 238 12.41 -5.81 -11.87
N TYR A 239 11.73 -4.68 -12.09
CA TYR A 239 10.42 -4.43 -11.50
C TYR A 239 9.39 -5.36 -12.16
N GLN A 240 9.12 -6.49 -11.50
CA GLN A 240 7.98 -7.32 -11.80
C GLN A 240 6.77 -6.75 -11.05
N LYS A 241 5.70 -6.43 -11.79
CA LYS A 241 4.46 -5.94 -11.17
C LYS A 241 3.94 -6.98 -10.18
N SER A 242 3.56 -6.54 -8.98
CA SER A 242 2.98 -7.40 -7.93
C SER A 242 1.56 -7.90 -8.26
N TYR A 243 0.97 -7.38 -9.34
CA TYR A 243 -0.42 -7.59 -9.69
C TYR A 243 -0.65 -7.56 -11.20
N HIS A 244 -1.80 -8.10 -11.62
CA HIS A 244 -2.28 -8.06 -13.00
C HIS A 244 -3.81 -7.93 -13.01
N PHE A 245 -4.36 -7.43 -14.12
CA PHE A 245 -5.81 -7.34 -14.33
C PHE A 245 -6.30 -8.58 -15.07
N VAL A 246 -7.32 -9.25 -14.54
CA VAL A 246 -7.93 -10.44 -15.14
C VAL A 246 -9.46 -10.40 -14.99
N PRO A 247 -10.21 -10.92 -15.96
CA PRO A 247 -11.65 -11.05 -15.80
C PRO A 247 -11.94 -12.18 -14.81
N PHE A 248 -12.89 -11.94 -13.89
CA PHE A 248 -13.45 -12.99 -13.04
C PHE A 248 -14.86 -12.62 -12.60
N GLU A 249 -15.67 -13.62 -12.29
CA GLU A 249 -17.04 -13.36 -11.88
C GLU A 249 -17.10 -12.70 -10.49
N THR A 250 -17.70 -11.51 -10.43
CA THR A 250 -17.93 -10.77 -9.18
C THR A 250 -19.22 -11.20 -8.48
N TYR A 251 -20.06 -11.98 -9.18
CA TYR A 251 -21.34 -12.52 -8.74
C TYR A 251 -22.24 -11.47 -8.04
N SER A 252 -22.17 -10.22 -8.48
CA SER A 252 -22.90 -9.10 -7.86
C SER A 252 -22.71 -9.03 -6.33
N PHE A 253 -21.50 -9.33 -5.87
CA PHE A 253 -21.14 -9.38 -4.44
C PHE A 253 -21.99 -10.39 -3.66
N ASP A 254 -22.36 -11.53 -4.26
CA ASP A 254 -22.93 -12.68 -3.55
C ASP A 254 -21.83 -13.47 -2.86
N THR A 255 -21.82 -13.47 -1.52
CA THR A 255 -20.78 -14.11 -0.72
C THR A 255 -20.66 -15.61 -0.97
N GLN A 256 -21.76 -16.33 -1.18
CA GLN A 256 -21.73 -17.79 -1.36
C GLN A 256 -21.14 -18.15 -2.71
N ARG A 257 -21.47 -17.39 -3.76
CA ARG A 257 -20.89 -17.58 -5.09
C ARG A 257 -19.42 -17.18 -5.13
N LEU A 258 -19.04 -16.08 -4.46
CA LEU A 258 -17.63 -15.69 -4.28
C LEU A 258 -16.82 -16.76 -3.51
N LYS A 259 -17.40 -17.45 -2.53
CA LYS A 259 -16.76 -18.64 -1.91
C LYS A 259 -16.53 -19.75 -2.91
N GLY A 260 -17.44 -19.94 -3.87
CA GLY A 260 -17.27 -20.88 -4.98
C GLY A 260 -16.09 -20.53 -5.88
N GLU A 261 -15.86 -19.23 -6.13
CA GLU A 261 -14.73 -18.72 -6.91
C GLU A 261 -13.37 -19.03 -6.29
N LEU A 262 -13.29 -18.94 -4.96
CA LEU A 262 -12.09 -19.25 -4.19
C LEU A 262 -11.66 -20.72 -4.36
N ARG A 263 -12.60 -21.64 -4.62
CA ARG A 263 -12.32 -23.07 -4.85
C ARG A 263 -11.83 -23.41 -6.25
N ARG A 264 -11.94 -22.47 -7.19
CA ARG A 264 -11.51 -22.65 -8.59
C ARG A 264 -10.09 -22.13 -8.85
N SER A 265 -9.48 -21.52 -7.85
CA SER A 265 -8.15 -20.91 -7.88
C SER A 265 -7.14 -21.88 -7.29
#